data_AF-A0A1G4Q2Z6-F1
#
_entry.id   AF-A0A1G4Q2Z6-F1
#
_cell.length_a   1.000
_cell.length_b   1.000
_cell.length_c   1.000
_cell.angle_alpha   90.00
_cell.angle_beta   90.00
_cell.angle_gamma   90.00
#
_symmetry.space_group_name_H-M   'P 1'
#
loop_
_entity.id
_entity.type
_entity.pdbx_description
1 polymer ?
#
loop_
_entity_poly.entity_id
_entity_poly.type
_entity_poly.pdbx_seq_one_letter_code
_entity_poly.pdbx_strand_id
1 'polypeptide(L)'
;MADDAPLSFSSDDVISGAAQTRLRTIIERIERLEEDKAGIMGDIKEVYDEAKGEGFDVKILRKVVSLRKKDKVKRDEEETILDLYLTAIGDR
;
A
#
# COMPACT_ATOMS: atom_id res chain seq x y z
N MET A 1 6.48 15.23 31.72
CA MET A 1 5.28 15.98 31.28
C MET A 1 5.75 17.17 30.47
N ALA A 2 5.93 16.98 29.18
CA ALA A 2 6.22 18.02 28.21
C ALA A 2 5.72 17.47 26.87
N ASP A 3 4.69 18.12 26.32
CA ASP A 3 4.41 18.35 24.88
C ASP A 3 2.93 18.52 24.50
N ASP A 4 2.03 18.76 25.46
CA ASP A 4 0.64 19.14 25.14
C ASP A 4 0.47 20.67 25.14
N ALA A 5 1.18 21.35 24.23
CA ALA A 5 0.92 22.74 23.93
C ALA A 5 -0.07 22.81 22.75
N PRO A 6 -1.24 23.47 22.89
CA PRO A 6 -2.19 23.58 21.80
C PRO A 6 -1.54 24.39 20.68
N LEU A 7 -1.53 23.83 19.47
CA LEU A 7 -1.06 24.53 18.27
C LEU A 7 -1.86 25.84 18.13
N SER A 8 -1.20 26.96 18.42
CA SER A 8 -1.78 28.31 18.31
C SER A 8 -1.78 28.74 16.85
N PHE A 9 -2.89 28.47 16.15
CA PHE A 9 -3.11 29.02 14.81
C PHE A 9 -3.33 30.53 14.90
N SER A 10 -2.39 31.30 14.34
CA SER A 10 -2.45 32.76 14.37
C SER A 10 -3.25 33.29 13.18
N SER A 11 -3.85 34.47 13.31
CA SER A 11 -4.64 35.13 12.26
C SER A 11 -3.84 35.44 10.98
N ASP A 12 -2.52 35.26 10.99
CA ASP A 12 -1.63 35.38 9.83
C ASP A 12 -1.54 34.09 8.99
N ASP A 13 -2.06 32.96 9.48
CA ASP A 13 -2.20 31.69 8.73
C ASP A 13 -3.36 31.73 7.71
N VAL A 14 -3.91 32.91 7.42
CA VAL A 14 -5.01 33.07 6.47
C VAL A 14 -4.53 32.71 5.07
N ILE A 15 -4.91 31.50 4.65
CA ILE A 15 -4.70 30.98 3.30
C ILE A 15 -5.28 31.99 2.31
N SER A 16 -4.41 32.60 1.49
CA SER A 16 -4.83 33.55 0.46
C SER A 16 -5.88 32.94 -0.47
N GLY A 17 -6.78 33.76 -1.06
CA GLY A 17 -7.84 33.24 -1.94
C GLY A 17 -7.33 32.37 -3.09
N ALA A 18 -6.15 32.67 -3.64
CA ALA A 18 -5.49 31.83 -4.65
C ALA A 18 -5.00 30.48 -4.09
N ALA A 19 -4.53 30.46 -2.84
CA ALA A 19 -4.14 29.24 -2.16
C ALA A 19 -5.37 28.38 -1.75
N GLN A 20 -6.50 29.01 -1.41
CA GLN A 20 -7.77 28.31 -1.16
C GLN A 20 -8.29 27.61 -2.42
N THR A 21 -8.25 28.28 -3.57
CA THR A 21 -8.62 27.67 -4.87
C THR A 21 -7.72 26.49 -5.21
N ARG A 22 -6.40 26.62 -5.03
CA ARG A 22 -5.46 25.51 -5.25
C ARG A 22 -5.72 24.33 -4.31
N LEU A 23 -5.97 24.59 -3.03
CA LEU A 23 -6.28 23.55 -2.05
C LEU A 23 -7.55 22.78 -2.46
N ARG A 24 -8.61 23.49 -2.86
CA ARG A 24 -9.84 22.87 -3.36
C ARG A 24 -9.58 21.93 -4.53
N THR A 25 -8.83 22.37 -5.54
CA THR A 25 -8.51 21.54 -6.70
C THR A 25 -7.67 20.30 -6.34
N ILE A 26 -6.75 20.41 -5.37
CA ILE A 26 -5.98 19.26 -4.87
C ILE A 26 -6.92 18.26 -4.19
N ILE A 27 -7.81 18.72 -3.32
CA ILE A 27 -8.77 17.88 -2.60
C ILE A 27 -9.69 17.16 -3.60
N GLU A 28 -10.30 17.88 -4.54
CA GLU A 28 -11.19 17.29 -5.56
C GLU A 28 -10.48 16.25 -6.45
N ARG A 29 -9.17 16.38 -6.66
CA ARG A 29 -8.38 15.38 -7.38
C ARG A 29 -8.11 14.15 -6.51
N ILE A 30 -7.82 14.33 -5.23
CA ILE A 30 -7.60 13.24 -4.29
C ILE A 30 -8.89 12.44 -4.09
N GLU A 31 -10.03 13.11 -3.91
CA GLU A 31 -11.33 12.43 -3.72
C GLU A 31 -11.69 11.55 -4.91
N ARG A 32 -11.51 12.04 -6.13
CA ARG A 32 -11.69 11.22 -7.36
C ARG A 32 -10.76 10.01 -7.38
N LEU A 33 -9.49 10.19 -7.03
CA LEU A 33 -8.53 9.08 -6.99
C LEU A 33 -8.86 8.06 -5.89
N GLU A 34 -9.40 8.49 -4.75
CA GLU A 34 -9.85 7.58 -3.69
C GLU A 34 -11.12 6.82 -4.10
N GLU A 35 -12.03 7.44 -4.84
CA GLU A 35 -13.20 6.76 -5.43
C GLU A 35 -12.77 5.69 -6.45
N ASP A 36 -11.89 6.04 -7.38
CA ASP A 36 -11.33 5.10 -8.37
C ASP A 36 -10.61 3.93 -7.67
N LYS A 37 -9.81 4.23 -6.64
CA LYS A 37 -9.11 3.23 -5.83
C LYS A 37 -10.10 2.32 -5.10
N ALA A 38 -11.19 2.85 -4.57
CA ALA A 38 -12.24 2.04 -3.93
C ALA A 38 -12.90 1.09 -4.94
N GLY A 39 -13.18 1.55 -6.15
CA GLY A 39 -13.68 0.71 -7.25
C GLY A 39 -12.73 -0.43 -7.57
N ILE A 40 -11.45 -0.11 -7.83
CA ILE A 40 -10.41 -1.11 -8.12
C ILE A 40 -10.25 -2.11 -6.95
N MET A 41 -10.34 -1.65 -5.70
CA MET A 41 -10.29 -2.54 -4.54
C MET A 41 -11.49 -3.49 -4.48
N GLY A 42 -12.66 -3.03 -4.92
CA GLY A 42 -13.85 -3.85 -5.11
C GLY A 42 -13.61 -4.95 -6.15
N ASP A 43 -13.17 -4.59 -7.35
CA ASP A 43 -12.90 -5.54 -8.43
C ASP A 43 -11.86 -6.60 -8.01
N ILE A 44 -10.79 -6.18 -7.33
CA ILE A 44 -9.76 -7.10 -6.82
C ILE A 44 -10.37 -8.09 -5.81
N LYS A 45 -11.31 -7.64 -4.98
CA LYS A 45 -11.98 -8.51 -4.00
C LYS A 45 -12.85 -9.54 -4.71
N GLU A 46 -13.61 -9.14 -5.72
CA GLU A 46 -14.44 -10.04 -6.53
C GLU A 46 -13.60 -11.15 -7.16
N VAL A 47 -12.44 -10.83 -7.75
CA VAL A 47 -11.51 -11.83 -8.30
C VAL A 47 -11.01 -12.83 -7.24
N TYR A 48 -10.74 -12.36 -6.02
CA TYR A 48 -10.36 -13.28 -4.94
C TYR A 48 -11.53 -14.14 -4.46
N ASP A 49 -12.75 -13.62 -4.47
CA ASP A 49 -13.95 -14.35 -4.08
C ASP A 49 -14.33 -15.39 -5.15
N GLU A 50 -14.15 -15.08 -6.44
CA GLU A 50 -14.25 -16.05 -7.55
C GLU A 50 -13.24 -17.19 -7.39
N ALA A 51 -11.96 -16.86 -7.18
CA ALA A 51 -10.92 -17.86 -6.96
C ALA A 51 -11.22 -18.76 -5.76
N LYS A 52 -11.84 -18.20 -4.71
CA LYS A 52 -12.31 -18.98 -3.55
C LYS A 52 -13.44 -19.94 -3.95
N GLY A 53 -14.38 -19.51 -4.79
CA GLY A 53 -15.46 -20.34 -5.31
C GLY A 53 -14.97 -21.50 -6.19
N GLU A 54 -13.87 -21.28 -6.91
CA GLU A 54 -13.17 -22.31 -7.69
C GLU A 54 -12.34 -23.29 -6.83
N GLY A 55 -12.18 -22.99 -5.53
CA GLY A 55 -11.47 -23.85 -4.57
C GLY A 55 -10.01 -23.49 -4.34
N PHE A 56 -9.54 -22.32 -4.80
CA PHE A 56 -8.18 -21.85 -4.51
C PHE A 56 -8.06 -21.25 -3.10
N ASP A 57 -6.89 -21.40 -2.48
CA ASP A 57 -6.55 -20.72 -1.23
C ASP A 57 -6.18 -19.26 -1.49
N VAL A 58 -7.12 -18.35 -1.20
CA VAL A 58 -6.98 -16.90 -1.30
C VAL A 58 -5.77 -16.36 -0.52
N LYS A 59 -5.43 -16.96 0.63
CA LYS A 59 -4.29 -16.53 1.46
C LYS A 59 -2.98 -16.78 0.72
N ILE A 60 -2.87 -17.94 0.07
CA ILE A 60 -1.69 -18.28 -0.75
C ILE A 60 -1.64 -17.41 -1.99
N LEU A 61 -2.76 -17.16 -2.68
CA LEU A 61 -2.81 -16.27 -3.84
C LEU A 61 -2.32 -14.85 -3.49
N ARG A 62 -2.78 -14.27 -2.37
CA ARG A 62 -2.29 -12.96 -1.89
C ARG A 62 -0.79 -12.96 -1.63
N LYS A 63 -0.25 -14.05 -1.05
CA LYS A 63 1.19 -14.21 -0.83
C LYS A 63 1.95 -14.26 -2.16
N VAL A 64 1.46 -15.00 -3.15
CA VAL A 64 2.06 -15.07 -4.50
C VAL A 64 2.07 -13.69 -5.16
N VAL A 65 0.96 -12.94 -5.13
CA VAL A 65 0.90 -11.58 -5.70
C VAL A 65 1.87 -10.65 -4.98
N SER A 66 1.95 -10.72 -3.65
CA SER A 66 2.91 -9.92 -2.85
C SER A 66 4.36 -10.25 -3.20
N LEU A 67 4.71 -11.53 -3.33
CA LEU A 67 6.03 -11.96 -3.76
C LEU A 67 6.33 -11.47 -5.18
N ARG A 68 5.38 -11.57 -6.12
CA ARG A 68 5.56 -11.09 -7.49
C ARG A 68 5.72 -9.57 -7.60
N LYS A 69 5.16 -8.80 -6.67
CA LYS A 69 5.37 -7.34 -6.56
C LYS A 69 6.78 -6.98 -6.09
N LYS A 70 7.47 -7.88 -5.36
CA LYS A 70 8.88 -7.67 -5.02
C LYS A 70 9.74 -7.81 -6.27
N ASP A 71 10.71 -6.90 -6.40
CA ASP A 71 11.70 -6.88 -7.48
C ASP A 71 12.28 -8.27 -7.67
N LYS A 72 12.24 -8.75 -8.91
CA LYS A 72 12.68 -10.10 -9.28
C LYS A 72 14.15 -10.29 -8.91
N VAL A 73 14.98 -9.26 -9.11
CA VAL A 73 16.42 -9.31 -8.79
C VAL A 73 16.65 -9.51 -7.30
N LYS A 74 15.94 -8.75 -6.46
CA LYS A 74 16.02 -8.90 -5.00
C LYS A 74 15.53 -10.25 -4.52
N ARG A 75 14.50 -10.83 -5.16
CA ARG A 75 14.03 -12.18 -4.82
C ARG A 75 15.07 -13.25 -5.16
N ASP A 76 15.68 -13.16 -6.34
CA ASP A 76 16.69 -14.13 -6.78
C ASP A 76 17.95 -14.05 -5.89
N GLU A 77 18.33 -12.84 -5.45
CA GLU A 77 19.41 -12.62 -4.46
C GLU A 77 19.07 -13.19 -3.08
N GLU A 78 17.88 -12.89 -2.54
CA GLU A 78 17.40 -13.42 -1.26
C GLU A 78 17.35 -14.96 -1.26
N GLU A 79 16.88 -15.56 -2.36
CA GLU A 79 16.79 -17.01 -2.51
C GLU A 79 18.18 -17.67 -2.56
N THR A 80 19.14 -17.04 -3.24
CA THR A 80 20.54 -17.52 -3.28
C THR A 80 21.19 -17.49 -1.89
N ILE A 81 20.96 -16.42 -1.12
CA ILE A 81 21.49 -16.29 0.24
C ILE A 81 20.81 -17.29 1.18
N LEU A 82 19.50 -17.48 1.05
CA LEU A 82 18.75 -18.46 1.83
C LEU A 82 19.26 -19.88 1.58
N ASP A 83 19.49 -20.23 0.31
CA ASP A 83 19.99 -21.57 -0.06
C ASP A 83 21.38 -21.85 0.49
N LEU A 84 22.26 -20.83 0.48
CA LEU A 84 23.57 -20.89 1.13
C LEU A 84 23.45 -21.17 2.63
N TYR A 85 22.53 -20.49 3.33
CA TYR A 85 22.34 -20.67 4.77
C TYR A 85 21.73 -22.02 5.12
N LEU A 86 20.73 -22.49 4.37
CA LEU A 86 20.12 -23.82 4.56
C LEU A 86 21.13 -24.94 4.33
N THR A 87 21.99 -24.80 3.30
CA THR A 87 23.10 -25.72 3.05
C THR A 87 24.12 -25.70 4.19
N ALA A 88 24.44 -24.52 4.73
CA ALA A 88 25.42 -24.37 5.81
C ALA A 88 24.95 -24.98 7.15
N ILE A 89 23.64 -25.03 7.41
CA ILE A 89 23.07 -25.63 8.62
C ILE A 89 22.69 -27.11 8.45
N GLY A 90 22.80 -27.67 7.24
CA GLY A 90 22.54 -29.08 6.95
C GLY A 90 21.06 -29.45 6.85
N ASP A 91 20.17 -28.46 6.66
CA ASP A 91 18.73 -28.68 6.48
C ASP A 91 18.36 -29.05 5.01
N ARG A 92 19.30 -29.68 4.29
CA ARG A 92 19.14 -30.09 2.88
C ARG A 92 19.73 -31.47 2.59
#